data_AF-A0A453ALR2-F1
#
_entry.id   AF-A0A453ALR2-F1
#
_cell.length_a   1.000
_cell.length_b   1.000
_cell.length_c   1.000
_cell.angle_alpha   90.00
_cell.angle_beta   90.00
_cell.angle_gamma   90.00
#
_symmetry.space_group_name_H-M   'P 1'
#
loop_
_entity.id
_entity.type
_entity.pdbx_description
1 polymer ?
#
loop_
_entity_poly.entity_id
_entity_poly.type
_entity_poly.pdbx_seq_one_letter_code
_entity_poly.pdbx_strand_id
1 'polypeptide(L)'
;MEHDAIESLVARSPVLEILNIEGWRTELCLRLVSQSLRCVQICSSVMESITMAKAPCLERLIPSGRVGRGAFRVRIVDAPKLHTFGFLEPGQVLEVGKTAIMPGIKASTSTMLTTVKILSLNVRFGVRSDVKMVPTFLKCFPNMERLHIMT
;
A
#
# COMPACT_ATOMS: atom_id res chain seq x y z
N MET A 1 -12.77 -7.95 -17.35
CA MET A 1 -12.30 -7.00 -18.38
C MET A 1 -12.06 -5.58 -17.82
N GLU A 2 -11.97 -5.37 -16.49
CA GLU A 2 -11.84 -4.01 -15.92
C GLU A 2 -10.44 -3.70 -15.34
N HIS A 3 -9.55 -4.69 -15.18
CA HIS A 3 -8.26 -4.51 -14.49
C HIS A 3 -7.30 -3.54 -15.19
N ASP A 4 -7.33 -3.48 -16.52
CA ASP A 4 -6.36 -2.68 -17.29
C ASP A 4 -6.86 -1.26 -17.61
N ALA A 5 -8.12 -0.92 -17.26
CA ALA A 5 -8.72 0.36 -17.61
C ALA A 5 -7.99 1.54 -16.95
N ILE A 6 -7.61 1.38 -15.68
CA ILE A 6 -6.89 2.40 -14.93
C ILE A 6 -5.45 2.53 -15.45
N GLU A 7 -4.78 1.41 -15.74
CA GLU A 7 -3.43 1.43 -16.31
C GLU A 7 -3.40 2.16 -17.65
N SER A 8 -4.37 1.88 -18.52
CA SER A 8 -4.54 2.55 -19.80
C SER A 8 -4.79 4.06 -19.63
N LEU A 9 -5.63 4.46 -18.66
CA LEU A 9 -5.89 5.86 -18.37
C LEU A 9 -4.64 6.60 -17.89
N VAL A 10 -3.88 6.01 -16.97
CA VAL A 10 -2.62 6.57 -16.47
C VAL A 10 -1.58 6.65 -17.59
N ALA A 11 -1.46 5.63 -18.44
CA ALA A 11 -0.50 5.60 -19.54
C ALA A 11 -0.77 6.71 -20.59
N ARG A 12 -2.03 7.12 -20.76
CA ARG A 12 -2.42 8.19 -21.70
C ARG A 12 -2.16 9.60 -21.17
N SER A 13 -1.78 9.76 -19.91
CA SER A 13 -1.49 11.05 -19.31
C SER A 13 -0.09 11.06 -18.68
N PRO A 14 0.96 11.38 -19.45
CA PRO A 14 2.34 11.37 -18.96
C PRO A 14 2.62 12.45 -17.90
N VAL A 15 1.71 13.42 -17.71
CA VAL A 15 1.83 14.52 -16.74
C VAL A 15 0.97 14.32 -15.49
N LEU A 16 0.24 13.21 -15.36
CA LEU A 16 -0.67 12.97 -14.24
C LEU A 16 0.09 12.77 -12.94
N GLU A 17 0.00 13.74 -12.01
CA GLU A 17 0.67 13.66 -10.71
C GLU A 17 -0.20 13.02 -9.62
N ILE A 18 -1.54 13.12 -9.72
CA ILE A 18 -2.48 12.69 -8.68
C ILE A 18 -3.56 11.80 -9.30
N LEU A 19 -3.72 10.59 -8.75
CA LEU A 19 -4.78 9.66 -9.10
C LEU A 19 -5.64 9.39 -7.87
N ASN A 20 -6.94 9.67 -7.98
CA ASN A 20 -7.93 9.30 -6.98
C ASN A 20 -8.92 8.29 -7.58
N ILE A 21 -9.11 7.18 -6.90
CA ILE A 21 -10.06 6.13 -7.28
C ILE A 21 -11.08 5.99 -6.16
N GLU A 22 -12.36 6.12 -6.49
CA GLU A 22 -13.43 6.06 -5.51
C GLU A 22 -14.55 5.13 -5.95
N GLY A 23 -15.08 4.34 -5.00
CA GLY A 23 -16.30 3.58 -5.20
C GLY A 23 -16.14 2.36 -6.12
N TRP A 24 -14.94 1.82 -6.27
CA TRP A 24 -14.70 0.63 -7.09
C TRP A 24 -15.38 -0.60 -6.47
N ARG A 25 -16.40 -1.12 -7.15
CA ARG A 25 -17.33 -2.12 -6.59
C ARG A 25 -16.83 -3.56 -6.69
N THR A 26 -15.94 -3.85 -7.62
CA THR A 26 -15.34 -5.17 -7.84
C THR A 26 -13.98 -5.26 -7.14
N GLU A 27 -13.34 -6.42 -7.13
CA GLU A 27 -12.00 -6.56 -6.55
C GLU A 27 -10.97 -5.82 -7.42
N LEU A 28 -10.38 -4.76 -6.87
CA LEU A 28 -9.38 -3.94 -7.55
C LEU A 28 -8.00 -4.60 -7.48
N CYS A 29 -7.47 -4.95 -8.66
CA CYS A 29 -6.04 -5.16 -8.87
C CYS A 29 -5.46 -3.96 -9.63
N LEU A 30 -4.50 -3.27 -9.03
CA LEU A 30 -3.89 -2.06 -9.61
C LEU A 30 -2.38 -2.25 -9.78
N ARG A 31 -1.87 -2.05 -11.00
CA ARG A 31 -0.43 -1.96 -11.25
C ARG A 31 -0.04 -0.54 -11.61
N LEU A 32 0.84 0.04 -10.81
CA LEU A 32 1.31 1.41 -10.99
C LEU A 32 2.58 1.41 -11.86
N VAL A 33 2.42 1.89 -13.09
CA VAL A 33 3.49 2.20 -14.03
C VAL A 33 3.29 3.64 -14.49
N SER A 34 4.05 4.57 -13.89
CA SER A 34 3.97 6.00 -14.24
C SER A 34 5.26 6.70 -13.87
N GLN A 35 5.66 7.66 -14.72
CA GLN A 35 6.85 8.50 -14.48
C GLN A 35 6.50 9.83 -13.79
N SER A 36 5.21 10.15 -13.63
CA SER A 36 4.74 11.44 -13.09
C SER A 36 3.87 11.31 -11.85
N LEU A 37 3.25 10.15 -11.60
CA LEU A 37 2.42 9.98 -10.42
C LEU A 37 3.23 10.18 -9.14
N ARG A 38 2.73 11.07 -8.29
CA ARG A 38 3.27 11.40 -6.96
C ARG A 38 2.31 10.98 -5.86
N CYS A 39 1.01 10.97 -6.12
CA CYS A 39 0.00 10.61 -5.14
C CYS A 39 -1.05 9.67 -5.75
N VAL A 40 -1.31 8.55 -5.08
CA VAL A 40 -2.41 7.63 -5.40
C VAL A 40 -3.29 7.46 -4.18
N GLN A 41 -4.57 7.76 -4.31
CA GLN A 41 -5.58 7.60 -3.26
C GLN A 41 -6.67 6.65 -3.75
N ILE A 42 -7.04 5.70 -2.90
CA ILE A 42 -8.09 4.72 -3.21
C ILE A 42 -9.05 4.69 -2.03
N CYS A 43 -10.28 5.12 -2.26
CA CYS A 43 -11.31 5.28 -1.24
C CYS A 43 -12.54 4.41 -1.58
N SER A 44 -13.24 3.95 -0.55
CA SER A 44 -14.55 3.29 -0.71
C SER A 44 -14.58 2.14 -1.74
N SER A 45 -13.45 1.43 -1.88
CA SER A 45 -13.22 0.45 -2.93
C SER A 45 -12.90 -0.92 -2.35
N VAL A 46 -13.24 -2.01 -3.05
CA VAL A 46 -12.82 -3.36 -2.64
C VAL A 46 -11.46 -3.66 -3.25
N MET A 47 -10.48 -3.95 -2.39
CA MET A 47 -9.08 -4.05 -2.80
C MET A 47 -8.55 -5.47 -2.67
N GLU A 48 -7.93 -5.95 -3.75
CA GLU A 48 -7.25 -7.25 -3.79
C GLU A 48 -5.74 -7.06 -3.82
N SER A 49 -5.21 -6.28 -4.77
CA SER A 49 -3.77 -6.04 -4.84
C SER A 49 -3.38 -4.68 -5.42
N ILE A 50 -2.24 -4.16 -4.96
CA ILE A 50 -1.56 -2.99 -5.54
C ILE A 50 -0.10 -3.35 -5.78
N THR A 51 0.38 -3.19 -7.01
CA THR A 51 1.78 -3.40 -7.37
C THR A 51 2.40 -2.10 -7.87
N MET A 52 3.40 -1.57 -7.16
CA MET A 52 4.23 -0.47 -7.63
C MET A 52 5.37 -1.02 -8.50
N ALA A 53 5.07 -1.24 -9.78
CA ALA A 53 5.97 -1.90 -10.71
C ALA A 53 7.08 -0.97 -11.21
N LYS A 54 6.75 0.27 -11.56
CA LYS A 54 7.71 1.31 -11.97
C LYS A 54 7.11 2.69 -11.72
N ALA A 55 7.33 3.22 -10.52
CA ALA A 55 6.74 4.46 -10.04
C ALA A 55 7.80 5.37 -9.37
N PRO A 56 8.82 5.85 -10.13
CA PRO A 56 9.98 6.57 -9.57
C PRO A 56 9.62 7.91 -8.90
N CYS A 57 8.49 8.49 -9.24
CA CYS A 57 8.00 9.75 -8.67
C CYS A 57 6.99 9.58 -7.54
N LEU A 58 6.56 8.35 -7.25
CA LEU A 58 5.48 8.11 -6.30
C LEU A 58 5.95 8.42 -4.88
N GLU A 59 5.30 9.41 -4.28
CA GLU A 59 5.61 9.92 -2.95
C GLU A 59 4.63 9.37 -1.90
N ARG A 60 3.36 9.20 -2.29
CA ARG A 60 2.25 8.86 -1.39
C ARG A 60 1.33 7.80 -2.00
N LEU A 61 1.08 6.73 -1.24
CA LEU A 61 0.09 5.72 -1.57
C LEU A 61 -0.89 5.59 -0.40
N ILE A 62 -2.14 5.97 -0.63
CA ILE A 62 -3.19 6.03 0.39
C ILE A 62 -4.36 5.10 0.09
N PRO A 63 -4.25 3.79 0.38
CA PRO A 63 -5.35 2.85 0.26
C PRO A 63 -6.25 2.89 1.50
N SER A 64 -7.45 3.46 1.40
CA SER A 64 -8.47 3.48 2.46
C SER A 64 -9.72 2.69 2.04
N GLY A 65 -9.54 1.59 1.31
CA GLY A 65 -10.61 0.70 0.87
C GLY A 65 -10.93 -0.43 1.85
N ARG A 66 -11.92 -1.23 1.51
CA ARG A 66 -12.20 -2.50 2.19
C ARG A 66 -11.30 -3.58 1.59
N VAL A 67 -10.79 -4.45 2.44
CA VAL A 67 -10.13 -5.68 1.97
C VAL A 67 -11.19 -6.61 1.38
N GLY A 68 -10.92 -7.18 0.21
CA GLY A 68 -11.77 -8.19 -0.43
C GLY A 68 -11.88 -9.49 0.36
N ARG A 69 -12.38 -10.57 -0.26
CA ARG A 69 -12.51 -11.86 0.43
C ARG A 69 -11.16 -12.50 0.77
N GLY A 70 -10.08 -12.07 0.11
CA GLY A 70 -8.70 -12.52 0.35
C GLY A 70 -7.86 -11.50 1.12
N ALA A 71 -6.61 -11.88 1.43
CA ALA A 71 -5.66 -10.94 2.02
C ALA A 71 -5.26 -9.87 1.00
N PHE A 72 -5.46 -8.59 1.33
CA PHE A 72 -4.97 -7.48 0.53
C PHE A 72 -3.44 -7.54 0.42
N ARG A 73 -2.93 -7.49 -0.81
CA ARG A 73 -1.50 -7.57 -1.12
C ARG A 73 -0.96 -6.25 -1.67
N VAL A 74 0.04 -5.68 -1.01
CA VAL A 74 0.80 -4.57 -1.60
C VAL A 74 2.18 -5.08 -1.99
N ARG A 75 2.57 -4.88 -3.25
CA ARG A 75 3.91 -5.21 -3.75
C ARG A 75 4.67 -3.94 -4.12
N ILE A 76 5.81 -3.71 -3.47
CA ILE A 76 6.70 -2.60 -3.80
C ILE A 76 7.90 -3.14 -4.59
N VAL A 77 7.95 -2.86 -5.89
CA VAL A 77 9.06 -3.25 -6.78
C VAL A 77 10.00 -2.08 -7.01
N ASP A 78 9.48 -0.95 -7.50
CA ASP A 78 10.26 0.26 -7.79
C ASP A 78 9.43 1.52 -7.48
N ALA A 79 9.66 2.08 -6.29
CA ALA A 79 9.05 3.32 -5.80
C ALA A 79 9.98 4.07 -4.82
N PRO A 80 11.17 4.51 -5.24
CA PRO A 80 12.23 5.03 -4.37
C PRO A 80 11.85 6.30 -3.59
N LYS A 81 10.86 7.06 -4.06
CA LYS A 81 10.39 8.29 -3.39
C LYS A 81 9.22 8.05 -2.43
N LEU A 82 8.74 6.82 -2.31
CA LEU A 82 7.58 6.49 -1.48
C LEU A 82 7.93 6.73 -0.03
N HIS A 83 7.35 7.77 0.56
CA HIS A 83 7.59 8.17 1.94
C HIS A 83 6.32 8.19 2.78
N THR A 84 5.14 8.22 2.17
CA THR A 84 3.85 8.10 2.85
C THR A 84 3.10 6.86 2.36
N PHE A 85 2.68 6.01 3.30
CA PHE A 85 2.02 4.75 2.98
C PHE A 85 0.95 4.37 4.00
N GLY A 86 -0.23 3.92 3.54
CA GLY A 86 -1.30 3.39 4.40
C GLY A 86 -2.70 3.83 3.92
N PHE A 87 -3.79 3.16 4.28
CA PHE A 87 -4.04 2.49 5.55
C PHE A 87 -3.83 0.99 5.43
N LEU A 88 -2.90 0.47 6.23
CA LEU A 88 -2.73 -0.97 6.37
C LEU A 88 -3.56 -1.48 7.54
N GLU A 89 -4.26 -2.59 7.34
CA GLU A 89 -4.90 -3.34 8.41
C GLU A 89 -3.93 -4.41 8.94
N PRO A 90 -3.81 -4.56 10.28
CA PRO A 90 -3.11 -5.67 10.88
C PRO A 90 -3.66 -7.00 10.36
N GLY A 91 -2.83 -7.77 9.65
CA GLY A 91 -3.20 -9.06 9.04
C GLY A 91 -3.14 -9.06 7.51
N GLN A 92 -2.98 -7.89 6.88
CA GLN A 92 -2.70 -7.79 5.45
C GLN A 92 -1.29 -8.30 5.13
N VAL A 93 -1.07 -8.71 3.87
CA VAL A 93 0.22 -9.18 3.40
C VAL A 93 0.92 -8.05 2.65
N LEU A 94 2.02 -7.57 3.21
CA LEU A 94 2.85 -6.56 2.58
C LEU A 94 4.06 -7.24 1.92
N GLU A 95 4.11 -7.27 0.61
CA GLU A 95 5.23 -7.80 -0.16
C GLU A 95 6.21 -6.67 -0.52
N VAL A 96 7.46 -6.80 -0.07
CA VAL A 96 8.55 -5.90 -0.43
C VAL A 96 9.58 -6.70 -1.22
N GLY A 97 9.73 -6.40 -2.51
CA GLY A 97 10.53 -7.22 -3.42
C GLY A 97 10.03 -8.67 -3.49
N LYS A 98 10.88 -9.62 -3.08
CA LYS A 98 10.58 -11.07 -3.08
C LYS A 98 10.05 -11.60 -1.75
N THR A 99 9.86 -10.75 -0.75
CA THR A 99 9.51 -11.20 0.61
C THR A 99 8.15 -10.68 1.03
N ALA A 100 7.31 -11.59 1.51
CA ALA A 100 6.04 -11.28 2.14
C ALA A 100 6.22 -11.03 3.64
N ILE A 101 5.82 -9.85 4.10
CA ILE A 101 5.63 -9.53 5.51
C ILE A 101 4.27 -10.07 5.90
N MET A 102 4.27 -11.11 6.73
CA MET A 102 3.08 -11.78 7.25
C MET A 102 3.17 -11.89 8.77
N PRO A 103 2.05 -12.13 9.47
CA PRO A 103 2.05 -12.38 10.90
C PRO A 103 3.00 -13.53 11.26
N GLY A 104 3.96 -13.28 12.16
CA GLY A 104 4.94 -14.27 12.61
C GLY A 104 6.24 -14.36 11.80
N ILE A 105 6.35 -13.65 10.68
CA ILE A 105 7.61 -13.58 9.91
C ILE A 105 8.51 -12.47 10.47
N LYS A 106 9.76 -12.81 10.79
CA LYS A 106 10.78 -11.81 11.15
C LYS A 106 11.16 -11.02 9.89
N ALA A 107 10.96 -9.71 9.92
CA ALA A 107 11.49 -8.82 8.89
C ALA A 107 13.02 -8.95 8.82
N SER A 108 13.56 -9.21 7.62
CA SER A 108 15.01 -9.13 7.35
C SER A 108 15.39 -7.71 6.95
N THR A 109 16.66 -7.34 7.10
CA THR A 109 17.17 -6.00 6.72
C THR A 109 16.91 -5.66 5.24
N SER A 110 16.89 -6.66 4.36
CA SER A 110 16.53 -6.53 2.94
C SER A 110 15.05 -6.23 2.66
N THR A 111 14.19 -6.29 3.68
CA THR A 111 12.73 -6.10 3.55
C THR A 111 12.22 -4.82 4.20
N MET A 112 13.14 -4.03 4.77
CA MET A 112 12.80 -2.79 5.42
C MET A 112 12.50 -1.70 4.39
N LEU A 113 11.36 -1.03 4.56
CA LEU A 113 10.95 0.13 3.78
C LEU A 113 11.54 1.39 4.41
N THR A 114 12.84 1.59 4.21
CA THR A 114 13.62 2.70 4.78
C THR A 114 13.22 4.07 4.26
N THR A 115 12.53 4.15 3.13
CA THR A 115 12.06 5.41 2.53
C THR A 115 10.79 5.93 3.18
N VAL A 116 10.00 5.05 3.80
CA VAL A 116 8.70 5.38 4.40
C VAL A 116 8.90 6.06 5.75
N LYS A 117 8.44 7.32 5.83
CA LYS A 117 8.49 8.19 7.01
C LYS A 117 7.14 8.36 7.68
N ILE A 118 6.06 8.22 6.92
CA ILE A 118 4.69 8.39 7.39
C ILE A 118 3.94 7.09 7.09
N LEU A 119 3.47 6.44 8.16
CA LEU A 119 2.68 5.22 8.07
C LEU A 119 1.28 5.46 8.63
N SER A 120 0.26 4.96 7.94
CA SER A 120 -1.10 4.93 8.46
C SER A 120 -1.58 3.49 8.65
N LEU A 121 -2.11 3.17 9.82
CA LEU A 121 -2.66 1.86 10.16
C LEU A 121 -4.15 1.98 10.54
N ASN A 122 -4.95 1.00 10.15
CA ASN A 122 -6.32 0.81 10.64
C ASN A 122 -6.33 -0.33 11.66
N VAL A 123 -6.34 -0.02 12.96
CA VAL A 123 -6.13 -0.98 14.05
C VAL A 123 -7.39 -1.14 14.88
N ARG A 124 -7.95 -2.36 14.89
CA ARG A 124 -9.06 -2.72 15.78
C ARG A 124 -8.50 -3.02 17.18
N PHE A 125 -8.44 -2.02 18.05
CA PHE A 125 -7.90 -2.19 19.41
C PHE A 125 -8.64 -3.22 20.28
N GLY A 126 -9.92 -3.49 19.99
CA GLY A 126 -10.68 -4.57 20.64
C GLY A 126 -10.25 -5.98 20.22
N VAL A 127 -9.44 -6.12 19.15
CA VAL A 127 -8.99 -7.40 18.61
C VAL A 127 -7.53 -7.64 19.00
N ARG A 128 -7.32 -8.53 19.99
CA ARG A 128 -5.99 -8.81 20.54
C ARG A 128 -4.96 -9.26 19.50
N SER A 129 -5.38 -9.99 18.47
CA SER A 129 -4.50 -10.42 17.38
C SER A 129 -3.98 -9.22 16.57
N ASP A 130 -4.82 -8.23 16.30
CA ASP A 130 -4.47 -7.05 15.51
C ASP A 130 -3.43 -6.21 16.26
N VAL A 131 -3.69 -5.96 17.55
CA VAL A 131 -2.77 -5.21 18.42
C VAL A 131 -1.39 -5.87 18.49
N LYS A 132 -1.34 -7.21 18.58
CA LYS A 132 -0.07 -7.95 18.59
C LYS A 132 0.72 -7.87 17.29
N MET A 133 0.08 -7.57 16.17
CA MET A 133 0.73 -7.46 14.86
C MET A 133 1.33 -6.07 14.62
N VAL A 134 0.84 -5.02 15.28
CA VAL A 134 1.33 -3.65 15.11
C VAL A 134 2.86 -3.56 15.29
N PRO A 135 3.49 -4.09 16.36
CA PRO A 135 4.95 -4.03 16.50
C PRO A 135 5.71 -4.71 15.36
N THR A 136 5.18 -5.79 14.79
CA THR A 136 5.80 -6.49 13.64
C THR A 136 5.76 -5.63 12.39
N PHE A 137 4.63 -4.95 12.14
CA PHE A 137 4.53 -3.98 11.05
C PHE A 137 5.51 -2.82 11.24
N LEU A 138 5.57 -2.22 12.43
CA LEU A 138 6.47 -1.09 12.71
C LEU A 138 7.95 -1.44 12.49
N LYS A 139 8.37 -2.67 12.78
CA LYS A 139 9.74 -3.15 12.50
C LYS A 139 10.11 -3.13 11.01
N CYS A 140 9.13 -3.10 10.11
CA CYS A 140 9.36 -3.03 8.67
C CYS A 140 9.66 -1.59 8.19
N PHE A 141 9.45 -0.59 9.03
CA PHE A 141 9.59 0.84 8.71
C PHE A 141 10.56 1.51 9.68
N PRO A 142 11.88 1.21 9.59
CA PRO A 142 12.85 1.64 10.59
C PRO A 142 13.06 3.17 10.68
N ASN A 143 12.72 3.91 9.62
CA ASN A 143 12.88 5.37 9.53
C ASN A 143 11.55 6.13 9.68
N MET A 144 10.52 5.48 10.22
CA MET A 144 9.22 6.11 10.42
C MET A 144 9.31 7.27 11.43
N GLU A 145 8.82 8.44 11.02
CA GLU A 145 8.77 9.67 11.83
C GLU A 145 7.34 9.94 12.34
N ARG A 146 6.30 9.51 11.60
CA ARG A 146 4.90 9.76 11.92
C ARG A 146 4.08 8.48 11.74
N LEU A 147 3.24 8.19 12.72
CA LEU A 147 2.29 7.09 12.72
C LEU A 147 0.88 7.66 12.88
N HIS A 148 0.00 7.36 11.92
CA HIS A 148 -1.43 7.64 12.01
C HIS A 148 -2.18 6.35 12.33
N ILE A 149 -3.10 6.42 13.27
CA ILE A 149 -3.93 5.28 13.67
C ILE A 149 -5.40 5.66 13.44
N MET A 150 -6.09 4.85 12.64
CA MET A 150 -7.54 4.78 12.58
C MET A 150 -8.02 3.54 13.34
N THR A 151 -9.26 3.60 13.83
CA THR A 151 -9.88 2.57 14.67
C THR A 151 -11.26 2.22 14.18
#